data_AF-Q2L5Y3-F1
#
_entry.id   AF-Q2L5Y3-F1
#
_cell.length_a   1.000
_cell.length_b   1.000
_cell.length_c   1.000
_cell.angle_alpha   90.00
_cell.angle_beta   90.00
_cell.angle_gamma   90.00
#
_symmetry.space_group_name_H-M   'P 1'
#
loop_
_entity.id
_entity.type
_entity.pdbx_description
1 polymer ?
#
loop_
_entity_poly.entity_id
_entity_poly.type
_entity_poly.pdbx_seq_one_letter_code
_entity_poly.pdbx_strand_id
1 'polypeptide(L)'
;MIWQLKNQGAEINIIGLTYASSVELTNFEKFTNIVRDIDSTDKLLQAIVYEHTRRLNLLRKERVNNINEYNNKICDSNKLPRIVVVIDEINEILYKENLSADDIDKVNRIEHNLNTLARLARPTGINILSATERPEIRILRNQLINNIPVRIYGSRIEGKFSELVVGNEIIRKIGHIKGRFVVTIGCYFKETQFFYFNEEEYL
;
A
#
# COMPACT_ATOMS: atom_id res chain seq x y z
N MET A 1 -7.90 -8.49 -2.06
CA MET A 1 -8.11 -7.31 -1.18
C MET A 1 -8.76 -6.14 -1.91
N ILE A 2 -8.26 -5.73 -3.09
CA ILE A 2 -8.79 -4.60 -3.86
C ILE A 2 -10.31 -4.72 -4.11
N TRP A 3 -10.79 -5.90 -4.53
CA TRP A 3 -12.22 -6.16 -4.72
C TRP A 3 -13.07 -5.96 -3.45
N GLN A 4 -12.58 -6.36 -2.29
CA GLN A 4 -13.29 -6.16 -1.01
C GLN A 4 -13.39 -4.67 -0.67
N LEU A 5 -12.34 -3.91 -0.94
CA LEU A 5 -12.32 -2.46 -0.73
C LEU A 5 -13.30 -1.74 -1.66
N LYS A 6 -13.34 -2.13 -2.94
CA LYS A 6 -14.32 -1.64 -3.91
C LYS A 6 -15.75 -1.85 -3.40
N ASN A 7 -16.07 -3.06 -2.94
CA ASN A 7 -17.42 -3.38 -2.45
C ASN A 7 -17.79 -2.64 -1.15
N GLN A 8 -16.81 -2.11 -0.43
CA GLN A 8 -17.01 -1.25 0.73
C GLN A 8 -17.08 0.25 0.37
N GLY A 9 -17.02 0.61 -0.92
CA GLY A 9 -17.05 1.99 -1.40
C GLY A 9 -15.75 2.76 -1.13
N ALA A 10 -14.61 2.07 -1.03
CA ALA A 10 -13.32 2.74 -0.93
C ALA A 10 -12.90 3.36 -2.27
N GLU A 11 -12.22 4.50 -2.19
CA GLU A 11 -11.52 5.11 -3.31
C GLU A 11 -10.13 4.44 -3.44
N ILE A 12 -9.86 3.87 -4.60
CA ILE A 12 -8.65 3.07 -4.83
C ILE A 12 -7.80 3.73 -5.90
N ASN A 13 -6.57 4.04 -5.52
CA ASN A 13 -5.55 4.61 -6.39
C ASN A 13 -4.41 3.60 -6.52
N ILE A 14 -4.11 3.13 -7.73
CA ILE A 14 -3.06 2.15 -8.01
C ILE A 14 -1.89 2.86 -8.70
N ILE A 15 -0.67 2.63 -8.21
CA ILE A 15 0.58 3.09 -8.82
C ILE A 15 1.29 1.87 -9.39
N GLY A 16 1.41 1.82 -10.72
CA GLY A 16 2.07 0.75 -11.46
C GLY A 16 2.96 1.35 -12.54
N LEU A 17 4.25 1.49 -12.24
CA LEU A 17 5.22 2.15 -13.13
C LEU A 17 5.81 1.20 -14.20
N THR A 18 5.55 -0.11 -14.10
CA THR A 18 6.07 -1.08 -15.08
C THR A 18 5.10 -1.35 -16.22
N TYR A 19 5.65 -1.80 -17.35
CA TYR A 19 4.85 -2.29 -18.47
C TYR A 19 4.03 -3.54 -18.09
N ALA A 20 4.58 -4.44 -17.29
CA ALA A 20 3.87 -5.63 -16.80
C ALA A 20 2.67 -5.23 -15.94
N SER A 21 2.86 -4.32 -14.97
CA SER A 21 1.78 -3.73 -14.17
C SER A 21 0.72 -3.09 -15.06
N SER A 22 1.11 -2.44 -16.16
CA SER A 22 0.17 -1.80 -17.08
C SER A 22 -0.78 -2.80 -17.76
N VAL A 23 -0.32 -4.02 -18.04
CA VAL A 23 -1.15 -5.09 -18.62
C VAL A 23 -2.02 -5.74 -17.55
N GLU A 24 -1.42 -6.14 -16.42
CA GLU A 24 -2.11 -6.87 -15.34
C GLU A 24 -3.22 -6.04 -14.69
N LEU A 25 -3.04 -4.72 -14.59
CA LEU A 25 -4.00 -3.85 -13.92
C LEU A 25 -5.15 -3.39 -14.81
N THR A 26 -5.19 -3.77 -16.10
CA THR A 26 -6.20 -3.31 -17.07
C THR A 26 -7.64 -3.58 -16.59
N ASN A 27 -7.87 -4.75 -15.97
CA ASN A 27 -9.20 -5.12 -15.47
C ASN A 27 -9.68 -4.22 -14.31
N PHE A 28 -8.76 -3.55 -13.62
CA PHE A 28 -9.04 -2.67 -12.48
C PHE A 28 -9.33 -1.22 -12.90
N GLU A 29 -9.06 -0.82 -14.15
CA GLU A 29 -9.26 0.56 -14.63
C GLU A 29 -10.72 1.03 -14.52
N LYS A 30 -11.68 0.09 -14.60
CA LYS A 30 -13.11 0.40 -14.55
C LYS A 30 -13.55 1.05 -13.23
N PHE A 31 -12.80 0.84 -12.13
CA PHE A 31 -13.21 1.29 -10.79
C PHE A 31 -12.05 1.77 -9.92
N THR A 32 -10.86 1.93 -10.49
CA THR A 32 -9.67 2.45 -9.79
C THR A 32 -9.01 3.52 -10.64
N ASN A 33 -8.34 4.47 -9.99
CA ASN A 33 -7.46 5.41 -10.66
C ASN A 33 -6.07 4.79 -10.79
N ILE A 34 -5.56 4.59 -12.01
CA ILE A 34 -4.26 3.96 -12.25
C ILE A 34 -3.26 5.00 -12.74
N VAL A 35 -2.15 5.12 -12.02
CA VAL A 35 -1.04 6.02 -12.32
C VAL A 35 0.16 5.22 -12.78
N ARG A 36 0.78 5.66 -13.89
CA ARG A 36 1.83 4.92 -14.60
C ARG A 36 3.15 5.67 -14.78
N ASP A 37 3.23 6.90 -14.30
CA ASP A 37 4.41 7.75 -14.43
C ASP A 37 4.73 8.49 -13.12
N ILE A 38 5.98 8.95 -13.02
CA ILE A 38 6.51 9.59 -11.81
C ILE A 38 5.80 10.93 -11.53
N ASP A 39 5.52 11.73 -12.57
CA ASP A 39 4.90 13.05 -12.40
C ASP A 39 3.49 12.96 -11.84
N SER A 40 2.69 12.07 -12.40
CA SER A 40 1.33 11.77 -11.94
C SER A 40 1.36 11.15 -10.55
N THR A 41 2.38 10.33 -10.23
CA THR A 41 2.54 9.73 -8.90
C THR A 41 2.83 10.80 -7.84
N ASP A 42 3.74 11.73 -8.13
CA ASP A 42 4.06 12.86 -7.26
C ASP A 42 2.81 13.72 -6.99
N LYS A 43 2.08 14.09 -8.05
CA LYS A 43 0.84 14.87 -7.95
C LYS A 43 -0.24 14.15 -7.13
N LEU A 44 -0.45 12.86 -7.39
CA LEU A 44 -1.43 12.04 -6.66
C LEU A 44 -1.11 12.02 -5.16
N LEU A 45 0.14 11.73 -4.80
CA LEU A 45 0.53 11.64 -3.39
C LEU A 45 0.46 12.99 -2.67
N GLN A 46 0.81 14.09 -3.34
CA GLN A 46 0.59 15.43 -2.80
C GLN A 46 -0.89 15.71 -2.52
N ALA A 47 -1.79 15.33 -3.45
CA ALA A 47 -3.22 15.48 -3.25
C ALA A 47 -3.75 14.64 -2.07
N ILE A 48 -3.25 13.42 -1.90
CA ILE A 48 -3.63 12.55 -0.78
C ILE A 48 -3.09 13.08 0.56
N VAL A 49 -1.89 13.67 0.60
CA VAL A 49 -1.36 14.34 1.81
C VAL A 49 -2.18 15.58 2.16
N TYR A 50 -2.62 16.34 1.16
CA TYR A 50 -3.54 17.45 1.36
C TYR A 50 -4.88 16.95 1.93
N GLU A 51 -5.45 15.89 1.36
CA GLU A 51 -6.69 15.28 1.84
C GLU A 51 -6.56 14.72 3.26
N HIS A 52 -5.42 14.09 3.60
CA HIS A 52 -5.10 13.71 4.98
C HIS A 52 -5.22 14.89 5.94
N THR A 53 -4.62 16.03 5.58
CA THR A 53 -4.65 17.25 6.39
C THR A 53 -6.07 17.79 6.53
N ARG A 54 -6.85 17.81 5.44
CA ARG A 54 -8.26 18.21 5.45
C ARG A 54 -9.08 17.33 6.38
N ARG A 55 -8.95 16.00 6.26
CA ARG A 55 -9.66 15.03 7.11
C ARG A 55 -9.28 15.19 8.56
N LEU A 56 -7.99 15.34 8.88
CA LEU A 56 -7.53 15.53 10.25
C LEU A 56 -8.19 16.76 10.91
N ASN A 57 -8.34 17.86 10.17
CA ASN A 57 -9.04 19.05 10.65
C ASN A 57 -10.53 18.80 10.88
N LEU A 58 -11.19 18.02 10.01
CA LEU A 58 -12.58 17.60 10.22
C LEU A 58 -12.75 16.73 11.47
N LEU A 59 -11.86 15.76 11.67
CA LEU A 59 -11.88 14.91 12.88
C LEU A 59 -11.75 15.75 14.16
N ARG A 60 -10.83 16.72 14.16
CA ARG A 60 -10.64 17.66 15.28
C ARG A 60 -11.88 18.53 15.52
N LYS A 61 -12.48 19.06 14.46
CA LYS A 61 -13.70 19.89 14.54
C LYS A 61 -14.86 19.13 15.19
N GLU A 62 -15.07 17.88 14.77
CA GLU A 62 -16.14 17.02 15.28
C GLU A 62 -15.78 16.26 16.58
N ARG A 63 -14.59 16.52 17.12
CA ARG A 63 -14.04 15.90 18.35
C ARG A 63 -14.12 14.38 18.32
N VAL A 64 -13.64 13.79 17.22
CA VAL A 64 -13.58 12.34 16.99
C VAL A 64 -12.14 11.91 16.69
N ASN A 65 -11.83 10.66 16.99
CA ASN A 65 -10.46 10.15 16.88
C ASN A 65 -10.15 9.48 15.54
N ASN A 66 -11.17 9.09 14.77
CA ASN A 66 -10.99 8.38 13.52
C ASN A 66 -12.17 8.55 12.56
N ILE A 67 -11.95 8.17 11.30
CA ILE A 67 -12.94 8.26 10.21
C ILE A 67 -14.22 7.47 10.50
N ASN A 68 -14.16 6.35 11.22
CA ASN A 68 -15.36 5.56 11.51
C ASN A 68 -16.26 6.33 12.48
N GLU A 69 -15.69 6.90 13.55
CA GLU A 69 -16.42 7.78 14.48
C GLU A 69 -16.99 9.01 13.78
N TYR A 70 -16.22 9.62 12.86
CA TYR A 70 -16.70 10.73 12.04
C TYR A 70 -17.91 10.33 11.20
N ASN A 71 -17.79 9.25 10.42
CA ASN A 71 -18.85 8.78 9.53
C ASN A 71 -20.10 8.34 10.30
N ASN A 72 -19.99 7.92 11.56
CA ASN A 72 -21.15 7.56 12.39
C ASN A 72 -21.94 8.79 12.88
N LYS A 73 -21.33 9.99 12.92
CA LYS A 73 -21.98 11.23 13.38
C LYS A 73 -22.57 12.08 12.26
N ILE A 74 -22.18 11.82 11.02
CA ILE A 74 -22.44 12.68 9.88
C ILE A 74 -23.45 12.02 8.93
N CYS A 75 -24.28 12.84 8.27
CA CYS A 75 -25.22 12.36 7.26
C CYS A 75 -24.51 11.61 6.12
N ASP A 76 -25.19 10.64 5.51
CA ASP A 76 -24.61 9.76 4.49
C ASP A 76 -23.95 10.50 3.32
N SER A 77 -24.52 11.64 2.89
CA SER A 77 -23.98 12.45 1.79
C SER A 77 -22.61 13.07 2.06
N ASN A 78 -22.20 13.16 3.34
CA ASN A 78 -20.96 13.79 3.78
C ASN A 78 -19.99 12.76 4.40
N LYS A 79 -20.29 11.46 4.31
CA LYS A 79 -19.39 10.41 4.75
C LYS A 79 -18.12 10.41 3.89
N LEU A 80 -16.99 10.22 4.56
CA LEU A 80 -15.70 10.14 3.92
C LEU A 80 -15.40 8.67 3.56
N PRO A 81 -15.15 8.34 2.28
CA PRO A 81 -14.74 6.99 1.91
C PRO A 81 -13.30 6.74 2.40
N ARG A 82 -12.93 5.48 2.60
CA ARG A 82 -11.52 5.14 2.77
C ARG A 82 -10.77 5.39 1.47
N ILE A 83 -9.55 5.90 1.56
CA ILE A 83 -8.65 6.05 0.42
C ILE A 83 -7.58 4.98 0.55
N VAL A 84 -7.36 4.22 -0.51
CA VAL A 84 -6.34 3.17 -0.54
C VAL A 84 -5.36 3.46 -1.68
N VAL A 85 -4.09 3.58 -1.32
CA VAL A 85 -2.98 3.67 -2.27
C VAL A 85 -2.39 2.27 -2.41
N VAL A 86 -2.48 1.71 -3.60
CA VAL A 86 -1.89 0.41 -3.95
C VAL A 86 -0.63 0.68 -4.75
N ILE A 87 0.49 0.11 -4.31
CA ILE A 87 1.77 0.17 -4.99
C ILE A 87 2.12 -1.25 -5.39
N ASP A 88 2.15 -1.51 -6.69
CA ASP A 88 2.38 -2.86 -7.22
C ASP A 88 3.84 -3.30 -6.97
N GLU A 89 4.79 -2.43 -7.27
CA GLU A 89 6.20 -2.65 -6.96
C GLU A 89 6.82 -1.38 -6.36
N ILE A 90 7.12 -1.43 -5.06
CA ILE A 90 7.70 -0.29 -4.35
C ILE A 90 9.12 0.02 -4.80
N ASN A 91 9.86 -0.97 -5.31
CA ASN A 91 11.20 -0.73 -5.85
C ASN A 91 11.17 0.28 -6.97
N GLU A 92 10.26 0.12 -7.92
CA GLU A 92 10.21 0.97 -9.12
C GLU A 92 9.88 2.42 -8.75
N ILE A 93 9.22 2.65 -7.60
CA ILE A 93 9.01 4.00 -7.07
C ILE A 93 10.27 4.56 -6.41
N LEU A 94 10.98 3.75 -5.62
CA LEU A 94 12.12 4.20 -4.81
C LEU A 94 13.46 4.13 -5.55
N TYR A 95 13.49 3.54 -6.74
CA TYR A 95 14.69 3.36 -7.54
C TYR A 95 15.10 4.70 -8.16
N LYS A 96 16.30 5.16 -7.80
CA LYS A 96 16.84 6.47 -8.21
C LYS A 96 17.94 6.35 -9.26
N GLU A 97 18.34 5.13 -9.63
CA GLU A 97 19.47 4.92 -10.53
C GLU A 97 19.04 5.21 -11.97
N ASN A 98 19.90 5.89 -12.72
CA ASN A 98 19.66 6.33 -14.10
C ASN A 98 18.54 7.38 -14.28
N LEU A 99 18.10 8.05 -13.21
CA LEU A 99 17.13 9.14 -13.29
C LEU A 99 17.81 10.49 -13.53
N SER A 100 17.06 11.41 -14.15
CA SER A 100 17.45 12.82 -14.26
C SER A 100 17.44 13.51 -12.89
N ALA A 101 18.12 14.66 -12.75
CA ALA A 101 18.10 15.41 -11.49
C ALA A 101 16.68 15.84 -11.07
N ASP A 102 15.83 16.21 -12.02
CA ASP A 102 14.43 16.58 -11.77
C ASP A 102 13.60 15.38 -11.27
N ASP A 103 13.82 14.19 -11.86
CA ASP A 103 13.13 12.97 -11.43
C ASP A 103 13.61 12.49 -10.06
N ILE A 104 14.88 12.68 -9.72
CA ILE A 104 15.39 12.40 -8.37
C ILE A 104 14.65 13.23 -7.32
N ASP A 105 14.42 14.52 -7.58
CA ASP A 105 13.68 15.38 -6.66
C ASP A 105 12.21 14.97 -6.52
N LYS A 106 11.56 14.55 -7.62
CA LYS A 106 10.21 13.97 -7.57
C LYS A 106 10.17 12.70 -6.74
N VAL A 107 11.10 11.77 -6.97
CA VAL A 107 11.17 10.51 -6.20
C VAL A 107 11.41 10.80 -4.71
N ASN A 108 12.27 11.77 -4.37
CA ASN A 108 12.47 12.18 -2.98
C ASN A 108 11.17 12.71 -2.34
N ARG A 109 10.37 13.50 -3.08
CA ARG A 109 9.05 13.97 -2.60
C ARG A 109 8.05 12.83 -2.46
N ILE A 110 8.00 11.91 -3.42
CA ILE A 110 7.16 10.71 -3.37
C ILE A 110 7.49 9.89 -2.11
N GLU A 111 8.77 9.60 -1.89
CA GLU A 111 9.25 8.88 -0.70
C GLU A 111 8.87 9.60 0.60
N HIS A 112 9.01 10.93 0.64
CA HIS A 112 8.61 11.74 1.80
C HIS A 112 7.09 11.68 2.06
N ASN A 113 6.28 11.78 1.02
CA ASN A 113 4.82 11.74 1.12
C ASN A 113 4.32 10.36 1.57
N LEU A 114 4.86 9.28 1.00
CA LEU A 114 4.56 7.91 1.43
C LEU A 114 4.90 7.70 2.91
N ASN A 115 6.08 8.16 3.35
CA ASN A 115 6.49 8.09 4.76
C ASN A 115 5.53 8.83 5.68
N THR A 116 5.11 10.03 5.29
CA THR A 116 4.15 10.84 6.03
C THR A 116 2.80 10.13 6.18
N LEU A 117 2.29 9.57 5.07
CA LEU A 117 1.02 8.85 5.06
C LEU A 117 1.08 7.56 5.88
N ALA A 118 2.13 6.76 5.73
CA ALA A 118 2.31 5.52 6.49
C ALA A 118 2.33 5.77 8.01
N ARG A 119 2.94 6.88 8.44
CA ARG A 119 3.04 7.23 9.87
C ARG A 119 1.76 7.85 10.44
N LEU A 120 1.11 8.74 9.70
CA LEU A 120 0.09 9.65 10.28
C LEU A 120 -1.33 9.37 9.82
N ALA A 121 -1.55 8.65 8.72
CA ALA A 121 -2.85 8.66 8.04
C ALA A 121 -3.87 7.62 8.53
N ARG A 122 -3.50 6.81 9.54
CA ARG A 122 -4.39 5.79 10.15
C ARG A 122 -5.73 6.37 10.65
N PRO A 123 -5.76 7.48 11.41
CA PRO A 123 -7.03 8.08 11.87
C PRO A 123 -7.93 8.54 10.72
N THR A 124 -7.33 9.03 9.63
CA THR A 124 -8.03 9.63 8.49
C THR A 124 -8.53 8.61 7.46
N GLY A 125 -8.33 7.31 7.71
CA GLY A 125 -8.82 6.26 6.81
C GLY A 125 -8.09 6.21 5.47
N ILE A 126 -6.82 6.58 5.45
CA ILE A 126 -5.96 6.45 4.27
C ILE A 126 -5.02 5.28 4.54
N ASN A 127 -4.99 4.32 3.63
CA ASN A 127 -4.24 3.08 3.77
C ASN A 127 -3.28 2.90 2.60
N ILE A 128 -2.09 2.37 2.88
CA ILE A 128 -1.11 2.00 1.86
C ILE A 128 -1.07 0.47 1.81
N LEU A 129 -1.24 -0.08 0.62
CA LEU A 129 -0.94 -1.45 0.26
C LEU A 129 0.26 -1.39 -0.67
N SER A 130 1.33 -2.10 -0.33
CA SER A 130 2.54 -2.11 -1.12
C SER A 130 3.00 -3.54 -1.29
N ALA A 131 3.36 -3.88 -2.53
CA ALA A 131 3.94 -5.15 -2.90
C ALA A 131 5.36 -4.95 -3.43
N THR A 132 6.10 -6.05 -3.42
CA THR A 132 7.44 -6.14 -3.98
C THR A 132 7.77 -7.59 -4.30
N GLU A 133 8.34 -7.82 -5.47
CA GLU A 133 8.90 -9.10 -5.88
C GLU A 133 10.40 -9.19 -5.52
N ARG A 134 11.06 -8.04 -5.40
CA ARG A 134 12.48 -7.92 -5.08
C ARG A 134 12.64 -7.40 -3.65
N PRO A 135 12.61 -8.27 -2.63
CA PRO A 135 12.97 -7.85 -1.30
C PRO A 135 14.46 -7.51 -1.35
N GLU A 136 14.82 -6.23 -1.35
CA GLU A 136 16.21 -5.78 -1.21
C GLU A 136 16.42 -5.18 0.18
N ILE A 137 17.61 -5.40 0.75
CA ILE A 137 17.96 -4.90 2.09
C ILE A 137 17.78 -3.37 2.16
N ARG A 138 18.08 -2.66 1.07
CA ARG A 138 17.94 -1.20 0.98
C ARG A 138 16.50 -0.74 1.21
N ILE A 139 15.52 -1.44 0.62
CA ILE A 139 14.09 -1.12 0.79
C ILE A 139 13.63 -1.46 2.20
N LEU A 140 14.07 -2.60 2.75
CA LEU A 140 13.68 -3.04 4.09
C LEU A 140 14.15 -2.07 5.18
N ARG A 141 15.28 -1.38 4.93
CA ARG A 141 15.80 -0.34 5.81
C ARG A 141 15.08 1.01 5.63
N ASN A 142 14.20 1.14 4.63
CA ASN A 142 13.46 2.37 4.41
C ASN A 142 12.49 2.62 5.57
N GLN A 143 12.44 3.87 6.05
CA GLN A 143 11.53 4.30 7.11
C GLN A 143 10.06 4.02 6.77
N LEU A 144 9.73 3.96 5.48
CA LEU A 144 8.38 3.67 5.00
C LEU A 144 7.92 2.30 5.50
N ILE A 145 8.76 1.29 5.32
CA ILE A 145 8.45 -0.11 5.67
C ILE A 145 8.33 -0.28 7.18
N ASN A 146 9.06 0.51 7.98
CA ASN A 146 8.96 0.49 9.44
C ASN A 146 7.58 0.95 9.95
N ASN A 147 6.89 1.79 9.20
CA ASN A 147 5.55 2.28 9.54
C ASN A 147 4.41 1.37 9.02
N ILE A 148 4.73 0.26 8.35
CA ILE A 148 3.76 -0.71 7.84
C ILE A 148 3.76 -1.95 8.76
N PRO A 149 2.78 -2.08 9.68
CA PRO A 149 2.81 -3.11 10.72
C PRO A 149 2.37 -4.49 10.24
N VAL A 150 1.59 -4.57 9.14
CA VAL A 150 1.11 -5.81 8.56
C VAL A 150 2.01 -6.15 7.38
N ARG A 151 2.64 -7.34 7.41
CA ARG A 151 3.46 -7.83 6.30
C ARG A 151 3.04 -9.22 5.92
N ILE A 152 3.08 -9.50 4.62
CA ILE A 152 2.65 -10.77 4.04
C ILE A 152 3.83 -11.28 3.21
N TYR A 153 4.26 -12.50 3.49
CA TYR A 153 5.48 -13.06 2.93
C TYR A 153 5.18 -14.35 2.17
N GLY A 154 5.65 -14.43 0.93
CA GLY A 154 5.57 -15.63 0.11
C GLY A 154 6.60 -16.68 0.51
N SER A 155 6.40 -17.92 0.05
CA SER A 155 7.26 -19.07 0.33
C SER A 155 8.60 -19.08 -0.43
N ARG A 156 8.88 -18.08 -1.27
CA ARG A 156 10.07 -17.99 -2.13
C ARG A 156 11.19 -17.09 -1.59
N ILE A 157 11.10 -16.64 -0.33
CA ILE A 157 12.15 -15.83 0.27
C ILE A 157 13.32 -16.74 0.66
N GLU A 158 14.48 -16.53 0.03
CA GLU A 158 15.69 -17.34 0.27
C GLU A 158 16.29 -17.10 1.67
N GLY A 159 17.01 -18.11 2.19
CA GLY A 159 17.32 -18.28 3.62
C GLY A 159 17.90 -17.05 4.35
N LYS A 160 18.94 -16.42 3.81
CA LYS A 160 19.55 -15.21 4.43
C LYS A 160 18.60 -14.01 4.42
N PHE A 161 17.69 -13.96 3.46
CA PHE A 161 16.71 -12.90 3.32
C PHE A 161 15.52 -13.09 4.26
N SER A 162 15.11 -14.34 4.55
CA SER A 162 14.02 -14.64 5.50
C SER A 162 14.31 -14.07 6.89
N GLU A 163 15.52 -14.28 7.42
CA GLU A 163 15.88 -13.78 8.74
C GLU A 163 15.93 -12.24 8.77
N LEU A 164 16.46 -11.61 7.72
CA LEU A 164 16.53 -10.15 7.61
C LEU A 164 15.15 -9.49 7.45
N VAL A 165 14.25 -10.12 6.72
CA VAL A 165 12.93 -9.57 6.39
C VAL A 165 11.89 -9.86 7.47
N VAL A 166 11.92 -11.07 8.04
CA VAL A 166 10.88 -11.59 8.95
C VAL A 166 11.36 -11.67 10.39
N GLY A 167 12.67 -11.65 10.63
CA GLY A 167 13.25 -11.87 11.96
C GLY A 167 13.14 -13.33 12.42
N ASN A 168 12.79 -14.25 11.51
CA ASN A 168 12.60 -15.67 11.80
C ASN A 168 12.82 -16.52 10.54
N GLU A 169 13.24 -17.76 10.73
CA GLU A 169 13.33 -18.79 9.71
C GLU A 169 11.98 -19.46 9.36
N ILE A 170 10.86 -18.95 9.88
CA ILE A 170 9.54 -19.58 9.74
C ILE A 170 9.14 -19.82 8.28
N ILE A 171 9.55 -18.95 7.36
CA ILE A 171 9.29 -19.10 5.92
C ILE A 171 9.93 -20.37 5.36
N ARG A 172 11.07 -20.82 5.90
CA ARG A 172 11.73 -22.06 5.45
C ARG A 172 10.86 -23.30 5.71
N LYS A 173 9.92 -23.23 6.66
CA LYS A 173 9.15 -24.38 7.16
C LYS A 173 7.80 -24.57 6.46
N ILE A 174 7.25 -23.55 5.81
CA ILE A 174 5.87 -23.57 5.28
C ILE A 174 5.73 -24.33 3.94
N GLY A 175 6.85 -24.77 3.34
CA GLY A 175 6.90 -25.46 2.06
C GLY A 175 6.45 -24.60 0.85
N HIS A 176 6.68 -25.11 -0.36
CA HIS A 176 6.30 -24.40 -1.60
C HIS A 176 4.88 -24.77 -2.04
N ILE A 177 3.88 -24.25 -1.34
CA ILE A 177 2.47 -24.45 -1.69
C ILE A 177 1.88 -23.14 -2.22
N LYS A 178 1.26 -23.20 -3.41
CA LYS A 178 0.66 -22.02 -4.05
C LYS A 178 -0.41 -21.40 -3.15
N GLY A 179 -0.38 -20.09 -2.99
CA GLY A 179 -1.30 -19.35 -2.12
C GLY A 179 -0.98 -19.45 -0.62
N ARG A 180 0.11 -20.11 -0.23
CA ARG A 180 0.55 -20.17 1.17
C ARG A 180 1.48 -19.00 1.50
N PHE A 181 1.14 -18.28 2.56
CA PHE A 181 1.88 -17.11 3.00
C PHE A 181 2.07 -17.12 4.52
N VAL A 182 3.05 -16.36 4.98
CA VAL A 182 3.19 -16.00 6.40
C VAL A 182 2.76 -14.56 6.57
N VAL A 183 1.85 -14.30 7.50
CA VAL A 183 1.40 -12.97 7.86
C VAL A 183 2.03 -12.58 9.19
N THR A 184 2.55 -11.36 9.27
CA THR A 184 3.05 -10.79 10.51
C THR A 184 2.31 -9.53 10.88
N ILE A 185 1.95 -9.42 12.15
CA ILE A 185 1.35 -8.22 12.74
C ILE A 185 2.08 -7.94 14.05
N GLY A 186 2.98 -6.96 14.05
CA GLY A 186 3.90 -6.75 15.17
C GLY A 186 4.79 -7.98 15.38
N CYS A 187 4.75 -8.58 16.58
CA CYS A 187 5.49 -9.81 16.91
C CYS A 187 4.71 -11.10 16.64
N TYR A 188 3.46 -11.01 16.16
CA TYR A 188 2.64 -12.18 15.88
C TYR A 188 2.91 -12.72 14.47
N PHE A 189 3.11 -14.03 14.35
CA PHE A 189 3.35 -14.73 13.09
C PHE A 189 2.24 -15.77 12.88
N LYS A 190 1.69 -15.82 11.66
CA LYS A 190 0.69 -16.81 11.29
C LYS A 190 0.89 -17.30 9.86
N GLU A 191 1.10 -18.61 9.72
CA GLU A 191 0.96 -19.28 8.43
C GLU A 191 -0.52 -19.27 8.02
N THR A 192 -0.80 -18.85 6.79
CA THR A 192 -2.16 -18.71 6.27
C THR A 192 -2.23 -19.10 4.79
N GLN A 193 -3.30 -19.81 4.43
CA GLN A 193 -3.67 -20.04 3.04
C GLN A 193 -4.54 -18.87 2.57
N PHE A 194 -4.09 -18.16 1.54
CA PHE A 194 -4.83 -17.06 0.94
C PHE A 194 -5.84 -17.58 -0.10
N PHE A 195 -6.92 -16.82 -0.26
CA PHE A 195 -7.93 -17.08 -1.28
C PHE A 195 -7.33 -16.93 -2.67
N TYR A 196 -7.69 -17.85 -3.57
CA TYR A 196 -7.49 -17.65 -4.99
C TYR A 196 -8.58 -16.71 -5.51
N PHE A 197 -8.16 -15.61 -6.15
CA PHE A 197 -9.07 -14.64 -6.75
C PHE A 197 -9.01 -14.79 -8.26
N ASN A 198 -10.16 -15.09 -8.87
CA ASN A 198 -10.28 -15.21 -10.32
C ASN A 198 -10.85 -13.90 -10.90
N GLU A 199 -10.05 -13.14 -11.64
CA GLU A 199 -10.48 -11.84 -12.16
C GLU A 199 -11.70 -11.93 -13.07
N GLU A 200 -11.81 -12.98 -13.90
CA GLU A 200 -12.92 -13.16 -14.85
C GLU A 200 -14.28 -13.32 -14.16
N GLU A 201 -14.28 -13.79 -12.91
CA GLU A 201 -15.51 -14.02 -12.15
C GLU A 201 -15.96 -12.78 -11.37
N TYR A 202 -15.02 -11.89 -11.02
CA TYR A 202 -15.23 -10.84 -10.03
C TYR A 202 -15.07 -9.40 -10.56
N LEU A 203 -14.52 -9.19 -11.77
CA LEU A 203 -14.25 -7.89 -12.41
C LEU A 203 -14.97 -7.71 -13.76
#